data_AF-A0A6C0FH81-F1
#
_entry.id   AF-A0A6C0FH81-F1
#
_cell.length_a   1.000
_cell.length_b   1.000
_cell.length_c   1.000
_cell.angle_alpha   90.00
_cell.angle_beta   90.00
_cell.angle_gamma   90.00
#
_symmetry.space_group_name_H-M   'P 1'
#
loop_
_entity.id
_entity.type
_entity.pdbx_description
1 polymer ?
#
loop_
_entity_poly.entity_id
_entity_poly.type
_entity_poly.pdbx_seq_one_letter_code
_entity_poly.pdbx_strand_id
1 'polypeptide(L)'
;MVAVSADGTVEDVAWFTVDHVSATGTARRGAASLARRVGMSEQRAGEIALVVAELTANQINHAGSGSLLLRVRHATSGPVVEAVAVDSGPGMVNVAASLTDGVSSAGTLGIGLGTLSRLATSFDIWSRPASGTVVAAAFAAERAAHPGVPAAVGITRPMTGQEVCGDAYAIRNDDGVLTVMLADGLGHGPLAAAASSEAVRAFRGAPVGGPLALLTAVHRALSGTRGAAVAVARLDADEVRYAGVGNIAGVVLDGVTRRGMISHPGIAGAQARTLREAVYPLPPGAAVVLHSDGLTDRQDLGAYPGLLARTSLVVAAVLLRDFGVRRDDASVVVARTTPAVPA
;
A
#
# COMPACT_ATOMS: atom_id res chain seq x y z
N MET A 1 9.53 -1.04 -18.10
CA MET A 1 8.09 -1.25 -17.85
C MET A 1 7.80 -2.73 -18.07
N VAL A 2 7.47 -3.46 -17.00
CA VAL A 2 7.24 -4.91 -17.05
C VAL A 2 5.76 -5.16 -17.36
N ALA A 3 5.49 -6.17 -18.20
CA ALA A 3 4.16 -6.49 -18.72
C ALA A 3 3.31 -7.37 -17.77
N VAL A 4 2.03 -6.97 -17.66
CA VAL A 4 0.74 -7.67 -17.44
C VAL A 4 0.73 -9.00 -16.65
N SER A 5 -0.03 -9.05 -15.54
CA SER A 5 -0.70 -10.28 -15.07
C SER A 5 -1.99 -9.99 -14.26
N ALA A 6 -3.03 -10.81 -14.47
CA ALA A 6 -4.44 -10.57 -14.10
C ALA A 6 -4.81 -10.69 -12.59
N ASP A 7 -3.86 -10.72 -11.66
CA ASP A 7 -4.04 -11.38 -10.36
C ASP A 7 -4.02 -10.46 -9.14
N GLY A 8 -4.65 -9.28 -9.22
CA GLY A 8 -4.91 -8.45 -8.03
C GLY A 8 -3.68 -7.81 -7.36
N THR A 9 -2.50 -7.86 -7.98
CA THR A 9 -1.39 -7.00 -7.58
C THR A 9 -1.52 -5.62 -8.19
N VAL A 10 -1.10 -4.63 -7.41
CA VAL A 10 -1.06 -3.26 -7.89
C VAL A 10 0.03 -3.13 -8.94
N GLU A 11 -0.37 -2.70 -10.14
CA GLU A 11 0.50 -2.40 -11.26
C GLU A 11 0.59 -0.87 -11.45
N ASP A 12 1.66 -0.39 -12.09
CA ASP A 12 1.87 1.02 -12.45
C ASP A 12 1.74 2.00 -11.27
N VAL A 13 2.67 1.86 -10.34
CA VAL A 13 2.81 2.75 -9.19
C VAL A 13 3.60 3.99 -9.61
N ALA A 14 3.02 5.16 -9.41
CA ALA A 14 3.68 6.45 -9.61
C ALA A 14 3.55 7.32 -8.37
N TRP A 15 4.69 7.77 -7.84
CA TRP A 15 4.75 8.76 -6.77
C TRP A 15 5.01 10.14 -7.34
N PHE A 16 4.23 11.11 -6.88
CA PHE A 16 4.42 12.52 -7.17
C PHE A 16 4.73 13.25 -5.87
N THR A 17 5.87 13.94 -5.84
CA THR A 17 6.14 14.94 -4.80
C THR A 17 5.26 16.15 -5.06
N VAL A 18 4.57 16.63 -4.02
CA VAL A 18 3.65 17.77 -4.09
C VAL A 18 4.19 18.86 -3.17
N ASP A 19 5.16 19.61 -3.65
CA ASP A 19 5.85 20.69 -2.92
C ASP A 19 5.75 22.05 -3.63
N HIS A 20 5.16 22.08 -4.82
CA HIS A 20 4.97 23.28 -5.62
C HIS A 20 3.69 23.20 -6.47
N VAL A 21 3.08 24.35 -6.79
CA VAL A 21 1.82 24.45 -7.56
C VAL A 21 1.85 23.78 -8.94
N SER A 22 3.03 23.60 -9.52
CA SER A 22 3.21 22.88 -10.78
C SER A 22 2.99 21.36 -10.65
N ALA A 23 3.17 20.79 -9.46
CA ALA A 23 2.96 19.37 -9.19
C ALA A 23 1.51 18.95 -9.45
N THR A 24 0.54 19.82 -9.13
CA THR A 24 -0.89 19.64 -9.42
C THR A 24 -1.14 19.32 -10.89
N GLY A 25 -0.54 20.10 -11.79
CA GLY A 25 -0.70 19.89 -13.23
C GLY A 25 -0.09 18.57 -13.71
N THR A 26 1.06 18.19 -13.16
CA THR A 26 1.75 16.94 -13.49
C THR A 26 0.99 15.71 -12.98
N ALA A 27 0.59 15.70 -11.71
CA ALA A 27 -0.20 14.63 -11.11
C ALA A 27 -1.54 14.45 -11.82
N ARG A 28 -2.24 15.55 -12.13
CA ARG A 28 -3.50 15.54 -12.89
C ARG A 28 -3.35 14.85 -14.26
N ARG A 29 -2.31 15.21 -15.03
CA ARG A 29 -2.03 14.59 -16.33
C ARG A 29 -1.65 13.11 -16.18
N GLY A 30 -0.86 12.78 -15.16
CA GLY A 30 -0.52 11.40 -14.81
C GLY A 30 -1.75 10.54 -14.57
N ALA A 31 -2.71 11.06 -13.79
CA ALA A 31 -3.95 10.37 -13.48
C ALA A 31 -4.85 10.14 -14.70
N ALA A 32 -5.03 11.16 -15.55
CA ALA A 32 -5.79 11.02 -16.80
C ALA A 32 -5.12 10.01 -17.75
N SER A 33 -3.79 10.07 -17.88
CA SER A 33 -3.02 9.14 -18.70
C SER A 33 -3.16 7.70 -18.20
N LEU A 34 -3.05 7.48 -16.88
CA LEU A 34 -3.22 6.18 -16.26
C LEU A 34 -4.62 5.61 -16.51
N ALA A 35 -5.67 6.43 -16.32
CA ALA A 35 -7.05 6.03 -16.56
C ALA A 35 -7.31 5.61 -18.01
N ARG A 36 -6.83 6.37 -19.00
CA ARG A 36 -6.97 6.01 -20.42
C ARG A 36 -6.23 4.72 -20.77
N ARG A 37 -5.02 4.54 -20.23
CA ARG A 37 -4.20 3.35 -20.46
C ARG A 37 -4.89 2.07 -20.00
N VAL A 38 -5.69 2.14 -18.94
CA VAL A 38 -6.48 1.00 -18.44
C VAL A 38 -7.89 0.92 -19.06
N GLY A 39 -8.14 1.68 -20.13
CA GLY A 39 -9.37 1.59 -20.92
C GLY A 39 -10.58 2.34 -20.35
N MET A 40 -10.40 3.25 -19.40
CA MET A 40 -11.49 4.09 -18.89
C MET A 40 -11.90 5.17 -19.90
N SER A 41 -13.18 5.58 -19.86
CA SER A 41 -13.71 6.63 -20.73
C SER A 41 -13.05 8.00 -20.46
N GLU A 42 -13.08 8.91 -21.45
CA GLU A 42 -12.58 10.28 -21.27
C GLU A 42 -13.30 11.03 -20.14
N GLN A 43 -14.60 10.79 -19.97
CA GLN A 43 -15.35 11.33 -18.84
C GLN A 43 -14.75 10.86 -17.52
N ARG A 44 -14.51 9.55 -17.37
CA ARG A 44 -13.96 8.98 -16.14
C ARG A 44 -12.53 9.45 -15.89
N ALA A 45 -11.71 9.53 -16.93
CA ALA A 45 -10.36 10.10 -16.84
C ALA A 45 -10.38 11.57 -16.39
N GLY A 46 -11.35 12.37 -16.86
CA GLY A 46 -11.57 13.75 -16.43
C GLY A 46 -11.95 13.87 -14.96
N GLU A 47 -12.83 12.99 -14.48
CA GLU A 47 -13.24 12.95 -13.05
C GLU A 47 -12.07 12.59 -12.14
N ILE A 48 -11.28 11.57 -12.50
CA ILE A 48 -10.09 11.17 -11.73
C ILE A 48 -9.08 12.32 -11.70
N ALA A 49 -8.84 12.96 -12.85
CA ALA A 49 -7.94 14.10 -12.96
C ALA A 49 -8.41 15.28 -12.08
N LEU A 50 -9.71 15.53 -12.03
CA LEU A 50 -10.30 16.55 -11.16
C LEU A 50 -10.04 16.27 -9.69
N VAL A 51 -10.32 15.04 -9.24
CA VAL A 51 -10.09 14.65 -7.84
C VAL A 51 -8.61 14.75 -7.47
N VAL A 52 -7.73 14.28 -8.34
CA VAL A 52 -6.28 14.38 -8.12
C VAL A 52 -5.82 15.84 -8.03
N ALA A 53 -6.31 16.71 -8.92
CA ALA A 53 -5.97 18.13 -8.87
C ALA A 53 -6.39 18.77 -7.54
N GLU A 54 -7.59 18.50 -7.07
CA GLU A 54 -8.09 19.03 -5.79
C GLU A 54 -7.32 18.46 -4.59
N LEU A 55 -7.02 17.15 -4.58
CA LEU A 55 -6.21 16.54 -3.52
C LEU A 55 -4.83 17.19 -3.42
N THR A 56 -4.15 17.36 -4.56
CA THR A 56 -2.82 18.00 -4.59
C THR A 56 -2.87 19.48 -4.25
N ALA A 57 -3.90 20.22 -4.69
CA ALA A 57 -4.09 21.61 -4.30
C ALA A 57 -4.34 21.75 -2.79
N ASN A 58 -5.10 20.83 -2.20
CA ASN A 58 -5.31 20.79 -0.75
C ASN A 58 -4.00 20.57 0.02
N GLN A 59 -3.13 19.68 -0.46
CA GLN A 59 -1.81 19.48 0.17
C GLN A 59 -0.98 20.76 0.16
N ILE A 60 -0.95 21.49 -0.96
CA ILE A 60 -0.18 22.73 -1.08
C ILE A 60 -0.78 23.82 -0.18
N ASN A 61 -2.09 24.04 -0.26
CA ASN A 61 -2.75 25.15 0.41
C ASN A 61 -2.85 24.96 1.94
N HIS A 62 -3.00 23.71 2.40
CA HIS A 62 -3.27 23.41 3.82
C HIS A 62 -2.11 22.76 4.55
N ALA A 63 -1.31 21.94 3.87
CA ALA A 63 -0.18 21.23 4.46
C ALA A 63 1.18 21.79 4.04
N GLY A 64 1.23 22.69 3.05
CA GLY A 64 2.46 23.23 2.45
C GLY A 64 3.19 22.25 1.53
N SER A 65 3.12 20.95 1.82
CA SER A 65 3.63 19.88 0.95
C SER A 65 2.96 18.53 1.23
N GLY A 66 3.17 17.58 0.34
CA GLY A 66 2.73 16.21 0.50
C GLY A 66 3.27 15.29 -0.59
N SER A 67 2.66 14.14 -0.73
CA SER A 67 2.93 13.19 -1.80
C SER A 67 1.63 12.58 -2.28
N LEU A 68 1.57 12.25 -3.57
CA LEU A 68 0.46 11.54 -4.17
C LEU A 68 0.96 10.22 -4.76
N LEU A 69 0.31 9.13 -4.37
CA LEU A 69 0.46 7.82 -4.99
C LEU A 69 -0.68 7.62 -5.99
N LEU A 70 -0.35 7.36 -7.25
CA LEU A 70 -1.26 6.83 -8.26
C LEU A 70 -0.92 5.39 -8.57
N ARG A 71 -1.92 4.53 -8.64
CA ARG A 71 -1.70 3.10 -8.89
C ARG A 71 -2.92 2.43 -9.51
N VAL A 72 -2.73 1.26 -10.13
CA VAL A 72 -3.82 0.44 -10.69
C VAL A 72 -3.95 -0.83 -9.90
N ARG A 73 -5.15 -1.12 -9.41
CA ARG A 73 -5.51 -2.42 -8.85
C ARG A 73 -6.46 -3.15 -9.81
N HIS A 74 -6.21 -4.43 -10.06
CA HIS A 74 -7.15 -5.26 -10.83
C HIS A 74 -8.17 -5.89 -9.89
N ALA A 75 -9.45 -5.59 -10.11
CA ALA A 75 -10.56 -6.23 -9.43
C ALA A 75 -11.30 -7.17 -10.40
N THR A 76 -12.15 -8.05 -9.87
CA THR A 76 -13.04 -8.89 -10.70
C THR A 76 -13.97 -8.07 -11.58
N SER A 77 -14.32 -6.85 -11.16
CA SER A 77 -15.11 -5.89 -11.94
C SER A 77 -14.29 -5.09 -12.97
N GLY A 78 -13.01 -5.39 -13.15
CA GLY A 78 -12.09 -4.65 -14.02
C GLY A 78 -11.09 -3.76 -13.26
N PRO A 79 -10.30 -2.95 -13.98
CA PRO A 79 -9.26 -2.13 -13.39
C PRO A 79 -9.84 -1.00 -12.53
N VAL A 80 -9.15 -0.72 -11.43
CA VAL A 80 -9.46 0.33 -10.47
C VAL A 80 -8.25 1.24 -10.37
N VAL A 81 -8.42 2.52 -10.69
CA VAL A 81 -7.39 3.53 -10.44
C VAL A 81 -7.53 4.00 -9.00
N GLU A 82 -6.44 4.00 -8.25
CA GLU A 82 -6.40 4.47 -6.86
C GLU A 82 -5.46 5.67 -6.76
N ALA A 83 -5.95 6.72 -6.09
CA ALA A 83 -5.20 7.92 -5.77
C ALA A 83 -5.12 8.05 -4.25
N VAL A 84 -3.89 8.11 -3.71
CA VAL A 84 -3.66 8.27 -2.28
C VAL A 84 -2.84 9.52 -2.04
N ALA A 85 -3.49 10.55 -1.48
CA ALA A 85 -2.84 11.77 -1.06
C ALA A 85 -2.40 11.64 0.40
N VAL A 86 -1.15 11.95 0.67
CA VAL A 86 -0.49 11.78 1.95
C VAL A 86 0.25 13.06 2.30
N ASP A 87 -0.08 13.69 3.43
CA ASP A 87 0.61 14.87 3.94
C ASP A 87 0.84 14.79 5.46
N SER A 88 1.78 15.61 5.92
CA SER A 88 2.15 15.80 7.33
C SER A 88 1.73 17.18 7.83
N GLY A 89 0.66 17.75 7.26
CA GLY A 89 0.16 19.07 7.61
C GLY A 89 -0.51 19.12 8.99
N PRO A 90 -1.28 20.19 9.27
CA PRO A 90 -1.95 20.37 10.56
C PRO A 90 -3.05 19.32 10.83
N GLY A 91 -3.51 18.60 9.81
CA GLY A 91 -4.62 17.65 9.92
C GLY A 91 -5.97 18.32 10.21
N MET A 92 -7.00 17.51 10.45
CA MET A 92 -8.38 17.94 10.67
C MET A 92 -8.88 17.53 12.05
N VAL A 93 -9.60 18.45 12.71
CA VAL A 93 -10.27 18.18 14.00
C VAL A 93 -11.55 17.36 13.78
N ASN A 94 -12.36 17.73 12.78
CA ASN A 94 -13.61 17.05 12.46
C ASN A 94 -13.69 16.74 10.97
N VAL A 95 -13.29 15.52 10.61
CA VAL A 95 -13.32 15.03 9.22
C VAL A 95 -14.76 14.97 8.66
N ALA A 96 -15.73 14.59 9.49
CA ALA A 96 -17.12 14.47 9.05
C ALA A 96 -17.73 15.83 8.65
N ALA A 97 -17.39 16.89 9.39
CA ALA A 97 -17.76 18.25 9.02
C ALA A 97 -17.15 18.64 7.67
N SER A 98 -15.86 18.39 7.46
CA SER A 98 -15.17 18.69 6.18
C SER A 98 -15.70 17.90 4.98
N LEU A 99 -16.35 16.75 5.19
CA LEU A 99 -17.03 15.98 4.15
C LEU A 99 -18.45 16.49 3.85
N THR A 100 -19.12 17.08 4.83
CA THR A 100 -20.50 17.59 4.70
C THR A 100 -20.51 18.98 4.11
N ASP A 101 -19.65 19.84 4.63
CA ASP A 101 -19.53 21.22 4.25
C ASP A 101 -18.82 21.30 2.90
N GLY A 102 -19.56 21.70 1.86
CA GLY A 102 -18.99 22.18 0.60
C GLY A 102 -18.19 23.48 0.75
N VAL A 103 -17.62 23.72 1.93
CA VAL A 103 -16.84 24.91 2.27
C VAL A 103 -15.54 24.81 1.48
N SER A 104 -15.52 25.56 0.37
CA SER A 104 -14.32 25.85 -0.37
C SER A 104 -13.34 26.56 0.56
N SER A 105 -12.20 25.94 0.82
CA SER A 105 -11.05 26.69 1.27
C SER A 105 -10.54 27.56 0.12
N ALA A 106 -10.26 28.83 0.39
CA ALA A 106 -9.70 29.77 -0.59
C ALA A 106 -8.49 29.15 -1.33
N GLY A 107 -8.45 29.24 -2.66
CA GLY A 107 -7.33 28.76 -3.49
C GLY A 107 -7.47 27.35 -4.09
N THR A 108 -8.64 26.70 -3.99
CA THR A 108 -8.97 25.40 -4.64
C THR A 108 -10.01 25.61 -5.76
N LEU A 109 -10.32 24.59 -6.59
CA LEU A 109 -11.43 24.71 -7.56
C LEU A 109 -12.81 24.82 -6.87
N GLY A 110 -12.84 24.78 -5.53
CA GLY A 110 -14.04 24.99 -4.73
C GLY A 110 -14.95 23.76 -4.67
N ILE A 111 -14.41 22.58 -4.96
CA ILE A 111 -15.18 21.34 -5.10
C ILE A 111 -15.49 20.72 -3.73
N GLY A 112 -14.55 20.85 -2.78
CA GLY A 112 -14.69 20.34 -1.41
C GLY A 112 -14.59 18.82 -1.30
N LEU A 113 -14.14 18.31 -0.15
CA LEU A 113 -13.92 16.86 0.06
C LEU A 113 -15.19 16.02 -0.12
N GLY A 114 -16.36 16.57 0.22
CA GLY A 114 -17.64 15.91 0.00
C GLY A 114 -18.00 15.67 -1.47
N THR A 115 -17.54 16.53 -2.39
CA THR A 115 -17.75 16.29 -3.82
C THR A 115 -16.72 15.32 -4.36
N LEU A 116 -15.48 15.33 -3.84
CA LEU A 116 -14.47 14.33 -4.19
C LEU A 116 -14.95 12.91 -3.85
N SER A 117 -15.56 12.73 -2.67
CA SER A 117 -16.08 11.43 -2.26
C SER A 117 -17.21 10.92 -3.18
N ARG A 118 -18.09 11.82 -3.66
CA ARG A 118 -19.16 11.48 -4.62
C ARG A 118 -18.67 11.13 -6.02
N LEU A 119 -17.51 11.66 -6.43
CA LEU A 119 -16.89 11.32 -7.72
C LEU A 119 -16.16 9.97 -7.66
N ALA A 120 -15.62 9.62 -6.50
CA ALA A 120 -14.94 8.34 -6.27
C ALA A 120 -15.95 7.18 -6.22
N THR A 121 -15.47 5.98 -6.57
CA THR A 121 -16.22 4.73 -6.32
C THR A 121 -16.12 4.31 -4.87
N SER A 122 -14.97 4.56 -4.24
CA SER A 122 -14.80 4.45 -2.79
C SER A 122 -13.86 5.54 -2.29
N PHE A 123 -14.11 6.02 -1.08
CA PHE A 123 -13.34 7.11 -0.47
C PHE A 123 -13.11 6.78 0.99
N ASP A 124 -11.87 6.89 1.45
CA ASP A 124 -11.52 6.73 2.86
C ASP A 124 -10.51 7.80 3.26
N ILE A 125 -10.59 8.24 4.50
CA ILE A 125 -9.80 9.35 5.00
C ILE A 125 -9.44 9.13 6.46
N TRP A 126 -8.17 9.34 6.76
CA TRP A 126 -7.67 9.42 8.11
C TRP A 126 -6.90 10.73 8.28
N SER A 127 -7.30 11.51 9.27
CA SER A 127 -6.64 12.77 9.61
C SER A 127 -6.69 12.95 11.11
N ARG A 128 -5.63 13.52 11.67
CA ARG A 128 -5.55 13.82 13.09
C ARG A 128 -4.87 15.17 13.29
N PRO A 129 -5.34 16.03 14.21
CA PRO A 129 -4.69 17.30 14.50
C PRO A 129 -3.20 17.12 14.83
N ALA A 130 -2.37 17.94 14.20
CA ALA A 130 -0.91 17.92 14.28
C ALA A 130 -0.25 16.60 13.81
N SER A 131 -0.96 15.76 13.05
CA SER A 131 -0.42 14.51 12.50
C SER A 131 -0.69 14.33 11.01
N GLY A 132 -1.14 15.38 10.31
CA GLY A 132 -1.41 15.35 8.87
C GLY A 132 -2.63 14.55 8.45
N THR A 133 -2.76 14.37 7.13
CA THR A 133 -3.92 13.74 6.49
C THR A 133 -3.48 12.67 5.47
N VAL A 134 -4.26 11.60 5.41
CA VAL A 134 -4.23 10.59 4.34
C VAL A 134 -5.62 10.47 3.76
N VAL A 135 -5.73 10.66 2.45
CA VAL A 135 -6.97 10.46 1.68
C VAL A 135 -6.73 9.41 0.62
N ALA A 136 -7.56 8.37 0.58
CA ALA A 136 -7.57 7.35 -0.46
C ALA A 136 -8.88 7.42 -1.25
N ALA A 137 -8.78 7.58 -2.56
CA ALA A 137 -9.90 7.53 -3.49
C ALA A 137 -9.67 6.44 -4.54
N ALA A 138 -10.67 5.60 -4.77
CA ALA A 138 -10.62 4.56 -5.79
C ALA A 138 -11.68 4.80 -6.86
N PHE A 139 -11.37 4.45 -8.10
CA PHE A 139 -12.20 4.71 -9.26
C PHE A 139 -12.28 3.45 -10.12
N ALA A 140 -13.42 2.77 -10.09
CA ALA A 140 -13.74 1.76 -11.09
C ALA A 140 -14.13 2.45 -12.41
N ALA A 141 -14.04 1.70 -13.52
CA ALA A 141 -14.40 2.20 -14.85
C ALA A 141 -15.87 2.67 -14.89
N GLU A 142 -16.78 1.87 -14.33
CA GLU A 142 -18.16 2.26 -14.07
C GLU A 142 -18.34 2.72 -12.63
N ARG A 143 -18.99 3.87 -12.42
CA ARG A 143 -19.16 4.41 -11.05
C ARG A 143 -20.03 3.51 -10.17
N ALA A 144 -21.03 2.84 -10.75
CA ALA A 144 -21.94 1.95 -10.02
C ALA A 144 -21.30 0.59 -9.69
N ALA A 145 -20.12 0.28 -10.24
CA ALA A 145 -19.42 -0.96 -9.91
C ALA A 145 -18.94 -0.92 -8.45
N HIS A 146 -19.00 -2.07 -7.79
CA HIS A 146 -18.49 -2.26 -6.44
C HIS A 146 -17.22 -3.09 -6.51
N PRO A 147 -16.02 -2.48 -6.63
CA PRO A 147 -14.77 -3.20 -6.88
C PRO A 147 -14.24 -4.01 -5.67
N GLY A 148 -15.04 -4.10 -4.61
CA GLY A 148 -14.66 -4.65 -3.31
C GLY A 148 -13.61 -3.80 -2.60
N VAL A 149 -13.54 -3.97 -1.27
CA VAL A 149 -12.44 -3.46 -0.46
C VAL A 149 -11.43 -4.58 -0.28
N PRO A 150 -10.16 -4.42 -0.69
CA PRO A 150 -9.15 -5.47 -0.54
C PRO A 150 -8.88 -5.78 0.93
N ALA A 151 -8.86 -7.07 1.27
CA ALA A 151 -8.45 -7.56 2.59
C ALA A 151 -6.95 -7.33 2.85
N ALA A 152 -6.13 -7.41 1.79
CA ALA A 152 -4.71 -7.05 1.82
C ALA A 152 -4.35 -5.99 0.79
N VAL A 153 -3.39 -5.15 1.17
CA VAL A 153 -2.82 -4.10 0.33
C VAL A 153 -1.34 -3.97 0.63
N GLY A 154 -0.50 -3.82 -0.40
CA GLY A 154 0.87 -3.36 -0.26
C GLY A 154 1.08 -1.96 -0.84
N ILE A 155 2.06 -1.23 -0.31
CA ILE A 155 2.59 0.00 -0.89
C ILE A 155 4.11 -0.09 -0.90
N THR A 156 4.73 0.26 -2.01
CA THR A 156 6.18 0.44 -2.14
C THR A 156 6.49 1.88 -2.52
N ARG A 157 7.63 2.40 -2.06
CA ARG A 157 8.14 3.72 -2.39
C ARG A 157 9.63 3.60 -2.68
N PRO A 158 10.09 4.03 -3.86
CA PRO A 158 11.52 4.00 -4.16
C PRO A 158 12.30 4.93 -3.25
N MET A 159 13.55 4.59 -2.98
CA MET A 159 14.52 5.49 -2.37
C MET A 159 14.56 6.83 -3.13
N THR A 160 14.72 7.94 -2.41
CA THR A 160 14.80 9.27 -3.05
C THR A 160 15.89 9.29 -4.13
N GLY A 161 15.52 9.68 -5.35
CA GLY A 161 16.42 9.72 -6.51
C GLY A 161 16.47 8.42 -7.32
N GLN A 162 15.79 7.36 -6.90
CA GLN A 162 15.59 6.15 -7.69
C GLN A 162 14.22 6.17 -8.40
N GLU A 163 14.17 5.61 -9.60
CA GLU A 163 12.92 5.45 -10.36
C GLU A 163 12.21 4.12 -10.05
N VAL A 164 12.96 3.14 -9.53
CA VAL A 164 12.48 1.78 -9.28
C VAL A 164 12.79 1.41 -7.83
N CYS A 165 11.79 0.85 -7.15
CA CYS A 165 11.91 0.36 -5.79
C CYS A 165 12.57 -1.02 -5.76
N GLY A 166 13.56 -1.21 -4.89
CA GLY A 166 14.16 -2.51 -4.58
C GLY A 166 13.22 -3.47 -3.88
N ASP A 167 12.18 -2.95 -3.21
CA ASP A 167 11.15 -3.74 -2.53
C ASP A 167 10.03 -4.17 -3.47
N ALA A 168 9.48 -5.37 -3.21
CA ALA A 168 8.28 -5.85 -3.87
C ALA A 168 7.42 -6.70 -2.93
N TYR A 169 6.11 -6.74 -3.20
CA TYR A 169 5.17 -7.58 -2.46
C TYR A 169 4.31 -8.40 -3.41
N ALA A 170 3.72 -9.46 -2.88
CA ALA A 170 2.73 -10.26 -3.57
C ALA A 170 1.59 -10.64 -2.63
N ILE A 171 0.39 -10.75 -3.18
CA ILE A 171 -0.82 -11.16 -2.47
C ILE A 171 -1.42 -12.29 -3.30
N ARG A 172 -1.80 -13.39 -2.64
CA ARG A 172 -2.52 -14.52 -3.23
C ARG A 172 -3.70 -14.90 -2.35
N ASN A 173 -4.75 -15.41 -2.97
CA ASN A 173 -5.90 -15.96 -2.31
C ASN A 173 -6.12 -17.37 -2.86
N ASP A 174 -5.75 -18.37 -2.08
CA ASP A 174 -5.88 -19.78 -2.43
C ASP A 174 -7.08 -20.35 -1.65
N ASP A 175 -8.17 -20.68 -2.35
CA ASP A 175 -9.41 -21.22 -1.78
C ASP A 175 -9.99 -20.41 -0.59
N GLY A 176 -9.95 -19.08 -0.71
CA GLY A 176 -10.44 -18.17 0.34
C GLY A 176 -9.40 -17.85 1.41
N VAL A 177 -8.21 -18.45 1.36
CA VAL A 177 -7.13 -18.21 2.33
C VAL A 177 -6.13 -17.20 1.79
N LEU A 178 -6.00 -16.09 2.51
CA LEU A 178 -5.15 -14.97 2.15
C LEU A 178 -3.70 -15.25 2.56
N THR A 179 -2.78 -15.21 1.60
CA THR A 179 -1.34 -15.24 1.87
C THR A 179 -0.66 -14.04 1.24
N VAL A 180 0.20 -13.38 2.02
CA VAL A 180 0.96 -12.20 1.59
C VAL A 180 2.45 -12.46 1.73
N MET A 181 3.23 -11.86 0.83
CA MET A 181 4.68 -11.85 0.88
C MET A 181 5.19 -10.43 0.74
N LEU A 182 6.25 -10.10 1.47
CA LEU A 182 7.07 -8.92 1.22
C LEU A 182 8.54 -9.35 1.02
N ALA A 183 9.20 -8.75 0.04
CA ALA A 183 10.59 -8.99 -0.30
C ALA A 183 11.34 -7.67 -0.48
N ASP A 184 12.51 -7.56 0.15
CA ASP A 184 13.46 -6.46 0.02
C ASP A 184 14.71 -7.02 -0.67
N GLY A 185 14.92 -6.61 -1.93
CA GLY A 185 16.06 -7.06 -2.73
C GLY A 185 17.35 -6.38 -2.31
N LEU A 186 18.46 -7.13 -2.22
CA LEU A 186 19.70 -6.56 -1.68
C LEU A 186 20.21 -5.31 -2.43
N GLY A 187 20.30 -4.19 -1.69
CA GLY A 187 20.71 -2.89 -2.18
C GLY A 187 19.50 -2.06 -2.63
N HIS A 188 19.68 -1.20 -3.62
CA HIS A 188 18.59 -0.38 -4.17
C HIS A 188 18.66 -0.32 -5.70
N GLY A 189 17.58 0.18 -6.31
CA GLY A 189 17.50 0.39 -7.76
C GLY A 189 17.32 -0.90 -8.57
N PRO A 190 17.66 -0.91 -9.87
CA PRO A 190 17.21 -1.96 -10.80
C PRO A 190 17.62 -3.39 -10.46
N LEU A 191 18.78 -3.60 -9.84
CA LEU A 191 19.27 -4.94 -9.49
C LEU A 191 18.59 -5.49 -8.23
N ALA A 192 18.30 -4.64 -7.25
CA ALA A 192 17.47 -5.01 -6.10
C ALA A 192 16.05 -5.34 -6.56
N ALA A 193 15.48 -4.47 -7.41
CA ALA A 193 14.15 -4.66 -7.99
C ALA A 193 14.03 -5.95 -8.81
N ALA A 194 15.09 -6.35 -9.52
CA ALA A 194 15.12 -7.61 -10.25
C ALA A 194 15.04 -8.82 -9.31
N ALA A 195 15.75 -8.80 -8.17
CA ALA A 195 15.70 -9.86 -7.18
C ALA A 195 14.32 -9.94 -6.50
N SER A 196 13.76 -8.83 -6.03
CA SER A 196 12.43 -8.82 -5.41
C SER A 196 11.32 -9.17 -6.42
N SER A 197 11.46 -8.80 -7.70
CA SER A 197 10.55 -9.22 -8.77
C SER A 197 10.61 -10.73 -9.04
N GLU A 198 11.79 -11.34 -9.00
CA GLU A 198 11.93 -12.80 -9.07
C GLU A 198 11.26 -13.47 -7.86
N ALA A 199 11.40 -12.89 -6.66
CA ALA A 199 10.72 -13.38 -5.46
C ALA A 199 9.19 -13.38 -5.66
N VAL A 200 8.63 -12.30 -6.22
CA VAL A 200 7.20 -12.20 -6.54
C VAL A 200 6.76 -13.26 -7.54
N ARG A 201 7.55 -13.47 -8.62
CA ARG A 201 7.26 -14.49 -9.63
C ARG A 201 7.27 -15.89 -9.03
N ALA A 202 8.31 -16.23 -8.28
CA ALA A 202 8.47 -17.51 -7.63
C ALA A 202 7.37 -17.77 -6.59
N PHE A 203 7.04 -16.76 -5.77
CA PHE A 203 5.96 -16.84 -4.80
C PHE A 203 4.64 -17.12 -5.50
N ARG A 204 4.29 -16.39 -6.57
CA ARG A 204 3.03 -16.57 -7.31
C ARG A 204 2.94 -17.90 -8.06
N GLY A 205 4.04 -18.35 -8.67
CA GLY A 205 4.09 -19.61 -9.41
C GLY A 205 4.22 -20.85 -8.53
N ALA A 206 4.51 -20.70 -7.24
CA ALA A 206 4.64 -21.82 -6.32
C ALA A 206 3.26 -22.48 -6.06
N PRO A 207 3.22 -23.83 -5.95
CA PRO A 207 2.01 -24.56 -5.54
C PRO A 207 1.43 -24.03 -4.22
N VAL A 208 0.12 -24.24 -4.04
CA VAL A 208 -0.56 -23.93 -2.78
C VAL A 208 0.15 -24.65 -1.63
N GLY A 209 0.44 -23.92 -0.56
CA GLY A 209 1.18 -24.44 0.58
C GLY A 209 1.33 -23.42 1.70
N GLY A 210 1.87 -23.86 2.83
CA GLY A 210 2.15 -22.98 3.96
C GLY A 210 3.31 -22.01 3.70
N PRO A 211 3.46 -20.97 4.53
CA PRO A 211 4.54 -19.98 4.45
C PRO A 211 5.93 -20.58 4.25
N LEU A 212 6.27 -21.67 4.95
CA LEU A 212 7.58 -22.31 4.80
C LEU A 212 7.80 -22.90 3.40
N ALA A 213 6.77 -23.54 2.82
CA ALA A 213 6.87 -24.11 1.48
C ALA A 213 7.07 -23.01 0.43
N LEU A 214 6.31 -21.92 0.55
CA LEU A 214 6.39 -20.77 -0.35
C LEU A 214 7.74 -20.05 -0.21
N LEU A 215 8.20 -19.81 1.02
CA LEU A 215 9.50 -19.19 1.26
C LEU A 215 10.65 -20.07 0.74
N THR A 216 10.51 -21.41 0.83
CA THR A 216 11.49 -22.35 0.27
C THR A 216 11.53 -22.29 -1.25
N ALA A 217 10.37 -22.18 -1.92
CA ALA A 217 10.30 -21.99 -3.37
C ALA A 217 10.97 -20.67 -3.79
N VAL A 218 10.67 -19.57 -3.09
CA VAL A 218 11.30 -18.26 -3.31
C VAL A 218 12.81 -18.34 -3.09
N HIS A 219 13.27 -18.95 -1.99
CA HIS A 219 14.70 -19.10 -1.70
C HIS A 219 15.46 -19.82 -2.82
N ARG A 220 14.87 -20.89 -3.39
CA ARG A 220 15.48 -21.61 -4.52
C ARG A 220 15.53 -20.75 -5.80
N ALA A 221 14.44 -20.05 -6.11
CA ALA A 221 14.35 -19.21 -7.31
C ALA A 221 15.30 -18.01 -7.27
N LEU A 222 15.57 -17.48 -6.07
CA LEU A 222 16.51 -16.38 -5.88
C LEU A 222 17.99 -16.81 -5.96
N SER A 223 18.28 -18.10 -6.11
CA SER A 223 19.66 -18.57 -6.27
C SER A 223 20.29 -17.97 -7.53
N GLY A 224 21.49 -17.38 -7.38
CA GLY A 224 22.17 -16.68 -8.48
C GLY A 224 21.71 -15.24 -8.74
N THR A 225 20.75 -14.73 -7.96
CA THR A 225 20.42 -13.29 -7.91
C THR A 225 21.25 -12.58 -6.83
N ARG A 226 20.97 -11.28 -6.58
CA ARG A 226 21.49 -10.59 -5.39
C ARG A 226 20.93 -11.14 -4.07
N GLY A 227 19.84 -11.89 -4.14
CA GLY A 227 19.07 -12.34 -2.99
C GLY A 227 18.16 -11.25 -2.45
N ALA A 228 17.35 -11.63 -1.46
CA ALA A 228 16.41 -10.73 -0.79
C ALA A 228 16.21 -11.13 0.68
N ALA A 229 15.85 -10.17 1.52
CA ALA A 229 15.10 -10.48 2.73
C ALA A 229 13.64 -10.72 2.34
N VAL A 230 13.00 -11.76 2.89
CA VAL A 230 11.65 -12.17 2.49
C VAL A 230 10.87 -12.64 3.70
N ALA A 231 9.62 -12.20 3.82
CA ALA A 231 8.66 -12.77 4.74
C ALA A 231 7.38 -13.18 4.02
N VAL A 232 6.78 -14.28 4.49
CA VAL A 232 5.50 -14.81 4.04
C VAL A 232 4.59 -14.96 5.25
N ALA A 233 3.37 -14.43 5.15
CA ALA A 233 2.33 -14.57 6.16
C ALA A 233 1.04 -15.12 5.53
N ARG A 234 0.52 -16.22 6.08
CA ARG A 234 -0.78 -16.81 5.72
C ARG A 234 -1.76 -16.56 6.84
N LEU A 235 -2.87 -15.92 6.52
CA LEU A 235 -3.91 -15.55 7.46
C LEU A 235 -5.02 -16.61 7.39
N ASP A 236 -5.16 -17.36 8.49
CA ASP A 236 -6.30 -18.21 8.75
C ASP A 236 -7.30 -17.44 9.66
N ALA A 237 -8.40 -18.05 10.08
CA ALA A 237 -9.49 -17.32 10.76
C ALA A 237 -9.08 -16.67 12.10
N ASP A 238 -8.26 -17.36 12.88
CA ASP A 238 -7.86 -17.02 14.26
C ASP A 238 -6.34 -17.08 14.49
N GLU A 239 -5.58 -17.48 13.47
CA GLU A 239 -4.12 -17.55 13.51
C GLU A 239 -3.48 -16.98 12.24
N VAL A 240 -2.23 -16.55 12.38
CA VAL A 240 -1.33 -16.26 11.25
C VAL A 240 -0.15 -17.21 11.32
N ARG A 241 0.10 -17.89 10.20
CA ARG A 241 1.32 -18.68 9.99
C ARG A 241 2.34 -17.78 9.31
N TYR A 242 3.58 -17.82 9.78
CA TYR A 242 4.62 -16.90 9.36
C TYR A 242 5.95 -17.62 9.15
N ALA A 243 6.63 -17.29 8.05
CA ALA A 243 8.02 -17.68 7.81
C ALA A 243 8.76 -16.49 7.23
N GLY A 244 9.91 -16.14 7.81
CA GLY A 244 10.70 -14.99 7.40
C GLY A 244 12.20 -15.25 7.44
N VAL A 245 12.93 -14.67 6.49
CA VAL A 245 14.39 -14.67 6.41
C VAL A 245 14.88 -13.25 6.14
N GLY A 246 15.87 -12.79 6.91
CA GLY A 246 16.39 -11.44 6.85
C GLY A 246 15.69 -10.48 7.81
N ASN A 247 15.56 -9.23 7.40
CA ASN A 247 15.14 -8.06 8.18
C ASN A 247 13.70 -7.60 7.90
N ILE A 248 12.91 -8.33 7.10
CA ILE A 248 11.48 -8.00 6.97
C ILE A 248 10.80 -8.20 8.33
N ALA A 249 10.22 -7.12 8.85
CA ALA A 249 9.47 -7.14 10.09
C ALA A 249 8.04 -7.63 9.82
N GLY A 250 7.54 -8.50 10.69
CA GLY A 250 6.15 -8.93 10.70
C GLY A 250 5.51 -8.65 12.05
N VAL A 251 4.31 -8.08 12.07
CA VAL A 251 3.58 -7.78 13.31
C VAL A 251 2.09 -8.08 13.19
N VAL A 252 1.49 -8.54 14.28
CA VAL A 252 0.03 -8.58 14.47
C VAL A 252 -0.38 -7.40 15.35
N LEU A 253 -1.41 -6.68 14.92
CA LEU A 253 -1.89 -5.45 15.52
C LEU A 253 -3.40 -5.55 15.74
N ASP A 254 -3.85 -5.58 16.99
CA ASP A 254 -5.28 -5.66 17.35
C ASP A 254 -5.86 -4.31 17.86
N GLY A 255 -5.04 -3.25 17.82
CA GLY A 255 -5.38 -1.91 18.31
C GLY A 255 -4.98 -1.63 19.76
N VAL A 256 -4.56 -2.67 20.49
CA VAL A 256 -4.08 -2.57 21.88
C VAL A 256 -2.67 -3.14 22.01
N THR A 257 -2.44 -4.30 21.40
CA THR A 257 -1.20 -5.04 21.46
C THR A 257 -0.50 -5.07 20.10
N ARG A 258 0.83 -5.01 20.15
CA ARG A 258 1.72 -5.25 19.02
C ARG A 258 2.50 -6.53 19.30
N ARG A 259 2.25 -7.57 18.50
CA ARG A 259 2.95 -8.85 18.62
C ARG A 259 3.87 -9.04 17.42
N GLY A 260 5.18 -9.04 17.67
CA GLY A 260 6.19 -9.31 16.63
C GLY A 260 6.18 -10.78 16.21
N MET A 261 6.30 -11.01 14.92
CA MET A 261 6.56 -12.30 14.28
C MET A 261 8.05 -12.38 13.95
N ILE A 262 8.64 -13.56 14.12
CA ILE A 262 10.11 -13.72 14.12
C ILE A 262 10.59 -14.11 12.73
N SER A 263 11.42 -13.24 12.13
CA SER A 263 12.27 -13.57 10.98
C SER A 263 13.61 -14.11 11.45
N HIS A 264 14.18 -15.05 10.69
CA HIS A 264 15.49 -15.61 10.99
C HIS A 264 16.60 -14.92 10.19
N PRO A 265 17.82 -14.74 10.75
CA PRO A 265 18.93 -14.17 10.01
C PRO A 265 19.25 -14.96 8.74
N GLY A 266 19.47 -14.25 7.63
CA GLY A 266 19.84 -14.86 6.36
C GLY A 266 19.41 -14.01 5.17
N ILE A 267 19.71 -14.53 3.98
CA ILE A 267 19.34 -13.94 2.69
C ILE A 267 18.76 -15.05 1.82
N ALA A 268 17.53 -14.87 1.34
CA ALA A 268 16.92 -15.78 0.39
C ALA A 268 17.73 -15.78 -0.93
N GLY A 269 18.01 -16.95 -1.50
CA GLY A 269 18.90 -17.10 -2.66
C GLY A 269 20.39 -17.27 -2.34
N ALA A 270 20.80 -17.04 -1.08
CA ALA A 270 22.17 -17.23 -0.63
C ALA A 270 22.22 -18.00 0.70
N GLN A 271 22.52 -17.33 1.81
CA GLN A 271 22.68 -17.96 3.12
C GLN A 271 21.35 -18.03 3.87
N ALA A 272 20.67 -19.17 3.82
CA ALA A 272 19.55 -19.50 4.71
C ALA A 272 19.78 -20.88 5.33
N ARG A 273 20.34 -20.93 6.55
CA ARG A 273 20.73 -22.21 7.19
C ARG A 273 19.53 -23.11 7.50
N THR A 274 18.45 -22.54 8.01
CA THR A 274 17.20 -23.27 8.29
C THR A 274 16.03 -22.30 8.21
N LEU A 275 15.12 -22.50 7.26
CA LEU A 275 13.84 -21.80 7.23
C LEU A 275 12.88 -22.47 8.22
N ARG A 276 12.09 -21.68 8.94
CA ARG A 276 11.12 -22.17 9.92
C ARG A 276 9.79 -21.45 9.77
N GLU A 277 8.73 -22.16 10.11
CA GLU A 277 7.39 -21.61 10.27
C GLU A 277 7.09 -21.45 11.77
N ALA A 278 6.40 -20.38 12.12
CA ALA A 278 5.82 -20.17 13.42
C ALA A 278 4.36 -19.73 13.28
N VAL A 279 3.57 -19.97 14.32
CA VAL A 279 2.15 -19.64 14.37
C VAL A 279 1.91 -18.62 15.47
N TYR A 280 1.10 -17.61 15.16
CA TYR A 280 0.75 -16.52 16.08
C TYR A 280 -0.77 -16.34 16.14
N PRO A 281 -1.34 -15.97 17.30
CA PRO A 281 -2.76 -15.63 17.38
C PRO A 281 -3.10 -14.42 16.51
N LEU A 282 -4.24 -14.48 15.84
CA LEU A 282 -4.83 -13.40 15.05
C LEU A 282 -6.23 -13.07 15.62
N PRO A 283 -6.33 -12.15 16.59
CA PRO A 283 -7.62 -11.76 17.15
C PRO A 283 -8.57 -11.19 16.07
N PRO A 284 -9.90 -11.33 16.25
CA PRO A 284 -10.86 -10.73 15.33
C PRO A 284 -10.64 -9.22 15.17
N GLY A 285 -10.62 -8.74 13.92
CA GLY A 285 -10.39 -7.34 13.59
C GLY A 285 -8.93 -6.89 13.61
N ALA A 286 -7.99 -7.78 14.01
CA ALA A 286 -6.56 -7.48 13.95
C ALA A 286 -6.06 -7.41 12.50
N ALA A 287 -4.96 -6.66 12.32
CA ALA A 287 -4.23 -6.57 11.08
C ALA A 287 -2.85 -7.23 11.21
N VAL A 288 -2.46 -7.96 10.17
CA VAL A 288 -1.08 -8.40 9.95
C VAL A 288 -0.39 -7.33 9.13
N VAL A 289 0.76 -6.85 9.60
CA VAL A 289 1.59 -5.88 8.89
C VAL A 289 2.97 -6.44 8.65
N LEU A 290 3.40 -6.43 7.39
CA LEU A 290 4.78 -6.67 6.99
C LEU A 290 5.40 -5.34 6.55
N HIS A 291 6.65 -5.07 6.90
CA HIS A 291 7.37 -3.92 6.35
C HIS A 291 8.87 -4.20 6.17
N SER A 292 9.49 -3.55 5.20
CA SER A 292 10.94 -3.52 5.06
C SER A 292 11.58 -2.67 6.16
N ASP A 293 12.91 -2.72 6.27
CA ASP A 293 13.68 -1.86 7.17
C ASP A 293 13.73 -0.38 6.70
N GLY A 294 13.21 -0.11 5.50
CA GLY A 294 12.80 1.21 5.04
C GLY A 294 11.73 1.86 5.92
N LEU A 295 11.09 1.14 6.85
CA LEU A 295 10.27 1.69 7.92
C LEU A 295 10.94 1.48 9.28
N THR A 296 10.91 2.51 10.13
CA THR A 296 11.43 2.39 11.49
C THR A 296 10.55 1.46 12.35
N ASP A 297 11.18 0.62 13.17
CA ASP A 297 10.50 -0.37 14.04
C ASP A 297 9.64 0.24 15.16
N ARG A 298 9.73 1.56 15.39
CA ARG A 298 9.03 2.27 16.48
C ARG A 298 7.59 2.61 16.11
N GLN A 299 6.82 1.60 15.70
CA GLN A 299 5.39 1.74 15.45
C GLN A 299 4.63 1.70 16.79
N ASP A 300 4.37 2.88 17.39
CA ASP A 300 3.38 3.00 18.46
C ASP A 300 2.02 3.32 17.86
N LEU A 301 1.23 2.29 17.55
CA LEU A 301 -0.12 2.46 17.03
C LEU A 301 -1.14 2.93 18.08
N GLY A 302 -0.79 2.92 19.37
CA GLY A 302 -1.59 3.58 20.41
C GLY A 302 -1.71 5.09 20.16
N ALA A 303 -0.74 5.68 19.43
CA ALA A 303 -0.81 7.06 18.96
C ALA A 303 -1.74 7.26 17.75
N TYR A 304 -2.40 6.23 17.23
CA TYR A 304 -3.21 6.29 16.00
C TYR A 304 -4.65 5.80 16.21
N PRO A 305 -5.43 6.49 17.07
CA PRO A 305 -6.79 6.07 17.39
C PRO A 305 -7.64 5.99 16.12
N GLY A 306 -8.42 4.92 16.01
CA GLY A 306 -9.32 4.68 14.89
C GLY A 306 -8.64 4.34 13.55
N LEU A 307 -7.30 4.26 13.49
CA LEU A 307 -6.60 3.90 12.24
C LEU A 307 -6.96 2.48 11.79
N LEU A 308 -7.02 1.51 12.70
CA LEU A 308 -7.42 0.14 12.34
C LEU A 308 -8.90 0.03 11.93
N ALA A 309 -9.74 1.03 12.16
CA ALA A 309 -11.09 1.05 11.58
C ALA A 309 -11.10 1.45 10.09
N ARG A 310 -9.97 1.93 9.57
CA ARG A 310 -9.80 2.35 8.16
C ARG A 310 -9.39 1.18 7.27
N THR A 311 -9.53 1.38 5.98
CA THR A 311 -9.11 0.43 4.95
C THR A 311 -7.62 0.08 5.06
N SER A 312 -7.24 -1.13 4.63
CA SER A 312 -5.83 -1.56 4.61
C SER A 312 -4.93 -0.61 3.81
N LEU A 313 -5.47 0.06 2.77
CA LEU A 313 -4.76 1.09 1.99
C LEU A 313 -4.44 2.33 2.83
N VAL A 314 -5.41 2.87 3.58
CA VAL A 314 -5.17 4.02 4.46
C VAL A 314 -4.21 3.67 5.58
N VAL A 315 -4.35 2.49 6.20
CA VAL A 315 -3.39 2.04 7.23
C VAL A 315 -1.97 1.94 6.66
N ALA A 316 -1.80 1.31 5.49
CA ALA A 316 -0.52 1.21 4.82
C ALA A 316 0.09 2.59 4.52
N ALA A 317 -0.73 3.52 4.01
CA ALA A 317 -0.26 4.86 3.65
C ALA A 317 0.15 5.69 4.88
N VAL A 318 -0.59 5.60 5.99
CA VAL A 318 -0.21 6.26 7.27
C VAL A 318 1.10 5.68 7.80
N LEU A 319 1.25 4.35 7.82
CA LEU A 319 2.48 3.70 8.27
C LEU A 319 3.70 4.12 7.44
N LEU A 320 3.56 4.15 6.11
CA LEU A 320 4.64 4.55 5.22
C LEU A 320 5.00 6.03 5.34
N ARG A 321 4.02 6.90 5.60
CA ARG A 321 4.23 8.33 5.82
C ARG A 321 5.05 8.58 7.08
N ASP A 322 4.64 7.97 8.20
CA ASP A 322 5.16 8.35 9.52
C ASP A 322 6.41 7.57 9.92
N PHE A 323 6.55 6.34 9.41
CA PHE A 323 7.67 5.48 9.78
C PHE A 323 8.65 5.24 8.62
N GLY A 324 8.27 5.56 7.37
CA GLY A 324 9.11 5.32 6.20
C GLY A 324 10.26 6.32 6.07
N VAL A 325 11.50 5.85 5.99
CA VAL A 325 12.67 6.71 5.73
C VAL A 325 12.82 7.01 4.23
N ARG A 326 13.36 8.18 3.91
CA ARG A 326 13.53 8.66 2.51
C ARG A 326 14.82 8.20 1.84
N ARG A 327 15.77 7.73 2.65
CA ARG A 327 17.12 7.30 2.26
C ARG A 327 17.22 5.81 1.92
N ASP A 328 16.07 5.14 1.86
CA ASP A 328 15.97 3.74 1.50
C ASP A 328 14.68 3.49 0.73
N ASP A 329 14.63 2.34 0.07
CA ASP A 329 13.38 1.77 -0.41
C ASP A 329 12.48 1.47 0.79
N ALA A 330 11.19 1.74 0.68
CA ALA A 330 10.27 1.60 1.79
C ALA A 330 8.99 0.90 1.35
N SER A 331 8.63 -0.17 2.05
CA SER A 331 7.46 -0.95 1.72
C SER A 331 6.69 -1.42 2.95
N VAL A 332 5.38 -1.53 2.78
CA VAL A 332 4.47 -2.01 3.81
C VAL A 332 3.34 -2.81 3.17
N VAL A 333 2.99 -3.94 3.77
CA VAL A 333 1.83 -4.76 3.44
C VAL A 333 0.94 -4.83 4.66
N VAL A 334 -0.35 -4.52 4.50
CA VAL A 334 -1.37 -4.64 5.53
C VAL A 334 -2.39 -5.67 5.06
N ALA A 335 -2.63 -6.71 5.86
CA ALA A 335 -3.55 -7.81 5.56
C ALA A 335 -4.49 -8.08 6.74
N ARG A 336 -5.72 -8.50 6.43
CA ARG A 336 -6.77 -8.83 7.42
C ARG A 336 -7.57 -10.02 6.93
N THR A 337 -8.20 -10.77 7.83
CA THR A 337 -9.15 -11.84 7.46
C THR A 337 -10.43 -11.26 6.87
N THR A 338 -10.87 -10.12 7.39
CA THR A 338 -12.04 -9.38 6.88
C THR A 338 -11.63 -7.94 6.53
N PRO A 339 -11.95 -7.43 5.33
CA PRO A 339 -11.71 -6.03 4.99
C PRO A 339 -12.45 -5.08 5.93
N ALA A 340 -11.80 -3.99 6.34
CA ALA A 340 -12.50 -2.86 6.94
C ALA A 340 -13.15 -2.02 5.85
N VAL A 341 -14.46 -1.83 5.94
CA VAL A 341 -15.23 -1.02 4.99
C VAL A 341 -15.09 0.46 5.41
N PRO A 342 -14.85 1.39 4.46
CA PRO A 342 -14.89 2.82 4.74
C PRO A 342 -16.20 3.20 5.43
N ALA A 343 -16.11 4.08 6.43
CA ALA A 343 -17.28 4.63 7.12
C ALA A 343 -18.01 5.67 6.27
#